data_AF-A0A916DIU4-F1
#
_entry.id   AF-A0A916DIU4-F1
#
_cell.length_a   1.000
_cell.length_b   1.000
_cell.length_c   1.000
_cell.angle_alpha   90.00
_cell.angle_beta   90.00
_cell.angle_gamma   90.00
#
_symmetry.space_group_name_H-M   'P 1'
#
loop_
_entity.id
_entity.type
_entity.pdbx_description
1 polymer ?
#
loop_
_entity_poly.entity_id
_entity_poly.type
_entity_poly.pdbx_seq_one_letter_code
_entity_poly.pdbx_strand_id
1 'polypeptide(L)'
;MAWNGTSVDYDTLYQWSIDHPERLWPALWRYFRLVADERPGRDPWDEVVVGLERMAPPDPVLGPRWFLGARLNFAENLLRFDDDREALVSWDESGRRGALTYAELNRAVAAVASALRAQGIRSGDRVAGFLPNIPEAIVAMLATASLGAIWSSCSPDFGVKGVLDRFGQITPRVLFAADGYRYGGKEIDSLERVREIVDQLPSIESVVVIPWLRPAPVFGAIRAAVGWGDFTRSQAT
;
A
#
# COMPACT_ATOMS: atom_id res chain seq x y z
N MET A 1 -4.88 -0.95 30.67
CA MET A 1 -3.43 -1.12 30.46
C MET A 1 -2.75 -0.69 31.76
N ALA A 2 -2.03 -1.56 32.46
CA ALA A 2 -1.42 -1.20 33.73
C ALA A 2 0.01 -0.71 33.50
N TRP A 3 0.27 0.55 33.82
CA TRP A 3 1.62 1.09 33.99
C TRP A 3 1.86 1.19 35.50
N ASN A 4 2.88 0.49 36.03
CA ASN A 4 3.28 0.53 37.45
C ASN A 4 2.18 0.25 38.50
N GLY A 5 1.23 -0.65 38.21
CA GLY A 5 0.25 -1.10 39.23
C GLY A 5 -0.84 -0.10 39.58
N THR A 6 -0.91 1.05 38.89
CA THR A 6 -2.06 1.96 38.93
C THR A 6 -2.90 1.73 37.68
N SER A 7 -4.19 1.41 37.84
CA SER A 7 -5.11 1.40 36.70
C SER A 7 -5.37 2.85 36.29
N VAL A 8 -4.75 3.30 35.20
CA VAL A 8 -5.11 4.56 34.56
C VAL A 8 -6.41 4.31 33.79
N ASP A 9 -7.46 5.05 34.12
CA ASP A 9 -8.71 5.01 33.38
C ASP A 9 -8.55 5.71 32.02
N TYR A 10 -9.51 5.48 31.12
CA TYR A 10 -9.45 5.99 29.76
C TYR A 10 -9.41 7.52 29.72
N ASP A 11 -10.20 8.20 30.55
CA ASP A 11 -10.33 9.67 30.52
C ASP A 11 -9.02 10.32 30.97
N THR A 12 -8.39 9.78 32.01
CA THR A 12 -7.07 10.21 32.46
C THR A 12 -6.01 10.01 31.37
N LEU A 13 -5.97 8.84 30.72
CA LEU A 13 -5.00 8.57 29.64
C LEU A 13 -5.25 9.46 28.41
N TYR A 14 -6.51 9.65 28.04
CA TYR A 14 -6.91 10.51 26.94
C TYR A 14 -6.47 11.96 27.20
N GLN A 15 -6.80 12.53 28.36
CA GLN A 15 -6.40 13.89 28.70
C GLN A 15 -4.87 14.04 28.68
N TRP A 16 -4.14 13.09 29.27
CA TRP A 16 -2.68 13.07 29.23
C TRP A 16 -2.12 12.99 27.80
N SER A 17 -2.79 12.26 26.89
CA SER A 17 -2.38 12.13 25.48
C SER A 17 -2.47 13.45 24.71
N ILE A 18 -3.40 14.32 25.10
CA ILE A 18 -3.59 15.66 24.54
C ILE A 18 -2.60 16.66 25.16
N ASP A 19 -2.38 16.57 26.46
CA ASP A 19 -1.51 17.50 27.20
C ASP A 19 -0.01 17.21 26.97
N HIS A 20 0.35 15.95 26.65
CA HIS A 20 1.74 15.50 26.50
C HIS A 20 2.01 14.65 25.24
N PRO A 21 1.66 15.15 24.03
CA PRO A 21 1.89 14.41 22.78
C PRO A 21 3.36 14.05 22.57
N GLU A 22 4.29 14.93 22.95
CA GLU A 22 5.74 14.73 22.84
C GLU A 22 6.26 13.56 23.69
N ARG A 23 5.48 13.12 24.69
CA ARG A 23 5.80 11.95 25.53
C ARG A 23 5.02 10.71 25.11
N LEU A 24 3.74 10.88 24.77
CA LEU A 24 2.87 9.80 24.32
C LEU A 24 3.45 9.10 23.08
N TRP A 25 3.75 9.87 22.03
CA TRP A 25 4.06 9.29 20.73
C TRP A 25 5.38 8.49 20.73
N PRO A 26 6.46 8.93 21.41
CA PRO A 26 7.63 8.09 21.64
C PRO A 26 7.35 6.85 22.48
N ALA A 27 6.46 6.95 23.47
CA ALA A 27 6.07 5.79 24.28
C ALA A 27 5.34 4.75 23.42
N LEU A 28 4.41 5.18 22.55
CA LEU A 28 3.74 4.30 21.60
C LEU A 28 4.71 3.70 20.58
N TRP A 29 5.63 4.51 20.04
CA TRP A 29 6.67 4.02 19.12
C TRP A 29 7.45 2.86 19.73
N ARG A 30 7.93 3.03 20.98
CA ARG A 30 8.68 2.00 21.72
C ARG A 30 7.79 0.81 22.09
N TYR A 31 6.54 1.05 22.49
CA TYR A 31 5.57 0.02 22.82
C TYR A 31 5.29 -0.91 21.63
N PHE A 32 5.01 -0.33 20.46
CA PHE A 32 4.76 -1.08 19.22
C PHE A 32 6.03 -1.60 18.54
N ARG A 33 7.20 -1.16 19.01
CA ARG A 33 8.52 -1.51 18.48
C ARG A 33 8.61 -1.20 16.99
N LEU A 34 8.28 0.05 16.64
CA LEU A 34 8.38 0.52 15.26
C LEU A 34 9.84 0.50 14.81
N VAL A 35 10.06 -0.06 13.63
CA VAL A 35 11.35 -0.18 12.96
C VAL A 35 11.60 1.09 12.13
N ALA A 36 12.82 1.62 12.23
CA ALA A 36 13.30 2.81 11.53
C ALA A 36 14.83 2.77 11.42
N ASP A 37 15.41 3.66 10.61
CA ASP A 37 16.85 3.81 10.47
C ASP A 37 17.52 4.01 11.85
N GLU A 38 18.52 3.18 12.16
CA GLU A 38 19.24 3.28 13.43
C GLU A 38 20.11 4.53 13.50
N ARG A 39 20.11 5.18 14.68
CA ARG A 39 20.94 6.35 14.98
C ARG A 39 21.75 6.08 16.26
N PRO A 40 23.04 5.71 16.16
CA PRO A 40 23.84 5.35 17.32
C PRO A 40 23.82 6.41 18.43
N GLY A 41 23.44 5.98 19.64
CA GLY A 41 23.41 6.83 20.83
C GLY A 41 22.31 7.89 20.87
N ARG A 42 21.29 7.80 19.99
CA ARG A 42 20.18 8.76 19.92
C ARG A 42 18.86 8.07 19.58
N ASP A 43 17.75 8.77 19.82
CA ASP A 43 16.46 8.34 19.28
C ASP A 43 16.44 8.47 17.74
N PRO A 44 15.54 7.76 17.03
CA PRO A 44 15.43 7.85 15.56
C PRO A 44 15.09 9.25 15.04
N TRP A 45 14.46 10.10 15.86
CA TRP A 45 14.07 11.47 15.51
C TRP A 45 14.94 12.51 16.24
N ASP A 46 15.02 13.71 15.65
CA ASP A 46 15.56 14.91 16.28
C ASP A 46 14.51 15.60 17.17
N GLU A 47 13.28 15.69 16.68
CA GLU A 47 12.15 16.30 17.38
C GLU A 47 10.89 15.46 17.18
N VAL A 48 10.13 15.26 18.25
CA VAL A 48 8.89 14.46 18.20
C VAL A 48 7.81 15.20 17.45
N VAL A 49 7.63 16.49 17.71
CA VAL A 49 6.59 17.29 17.08
C VAL A 49 6.91 18.78 17.10
N VAL A 50 6.62 19.48 16.00
CA VAL A 50 6.64 20.94 15.91
C VAL A 50 5.36 21.46 15.26
N GLY A 51 4.91 22.64 15.65
CA GLY A 51 3.78 23.31 15.00
C GLY A 51 2.41 22.76 15.36
N LEU A 52 2.24 22.17 16.55
CA LEU A 52 0.94 21.67 17.04
C LEU A 52 -0.12 22.77 17.15
N GLU A 53 0.31 24.00 17.40
CA GLU A 53 -0.53 25.19 17.50
C GLU A 53 -1.09 25.67 16.15
N ARG A 54 -0.65 25.10 15.03
CA ARG A 54 -0.97 25.58 13.69
C ARG A 54 -2.24 24.92 13.16
N MET A 55 -3.32 25.70 13.13
CA MET A 55 -4.58 25.37 12.47
C MET A 55 -4.49 25.63 10.96
N ALA A 56 -3.57 24.97 10.26
CA ALA A 56 -3.53 24.98 8.81
C ALA A 56 -4.20 23.71 8.26
N PRO A 57 -4.83 23.75 7.06
CA PRO A 57 -5.06 22.55 6.27
C PRO A 57 -3.77 21.72 6.18
N PRO A 58 -3.81 20.41 5.88
CA PRO A 58 -2.61 19.60 5.73
C PRO A 58 -1.72 20.19 4.62
N ASP A 59 -0.80 21.05 5.04
CA ASP A 59 0.22 21.71 4.25
C ASP A 59 1.56 21.21 4.79
N PRO A 60 2.43 20.65 3.94
CA PRO A 60 3.67 20.01 4.37
C PRO A 60 4.67 20.98 5.03
N VAL A 61 4.45 22.30 4.91
CA VAL A 61 5.28 23.35 5.48
C VAL A 61 4.60 24.02 6.69
N LEU A 62 3.28 24.23 6.62
CA LEU A 62 2.53 25.01 7.59
C LEU A 62 1.83 24.16 8.67
N GLY A 63 1.60 22.87 8.43
CA GLY A 63 1.00 21.95 9.40
C GLY A 63 1.96 21.42 10.47
N PRO A 64 1.44 20.68 11.47
CA PRO A 64 2.28 19.99 12.45
C PRO A 64 3.15 18.94 11.75
N ARG A 65 4.41 18.87 12.15
CA ARG A 65 5.36 17.87 11.63
C ARG A 65 5.80 16.97 12.76
N TRP A 66 5.75 15.66 12.53
CA TRP A 66 6.01 14.62 13.52
C TRP A 66 7.29 13.88 13.20
N PHE A 67 8.02 13.48 14.25
CA PHE A 67 9.23 12.66 14.20
C PHE A 67 10.26 13.16 13.18
N LEU A 68 10.60 14.45 13.25
CA LEU A 68 11.55 15.07 12.33
C LEU A 68 12.89 14.33 12.39
N GLY A 69 13.49 14.09 11.23
CA GLY A 69 14.74 13.34 11.11
C GLY A 69 14.59 11.82 11.16
N ALA A 70 13.44 11.29 11.60
CA ALA A 70 13.19 9.85 11.51
C ALA A 70 12.93 9.42 10.07
N ARG A 71 13.43 8.24 9.72
CA ARG A 71 13.21 7.58 8.45
C ARG A 71 12.77 6.16 8.72
N LEU A 72 11.65 5.75 8.15
CA LEU A 72 11.11 4.40 8.31
C LEU A 72 10.50 3.94 6.99
N ASN A 73 10.27 2.64 6.87
CA ASN A 73 9.46 2.08 5.79
C ASN A 73 8.16 1.47 6.35
N PHE A 74 7.02 1.86 5.76
CA PHE A 74 5.71 1.35 6.16
C PHE A 74 5.58 -0.15 5.91
N ALA A 75 6.03 -0.63 4.74
CA ALA A 75 5.95 -2.04 4.39
C ALA A 75 6.86 -2.88 5.30
N GLU A 76 8.08 -2.41 5.61
CA GLU A 76 9.00 -3.10 6.55
C GLU A 76 8.35 -3.35 7.92
N ASN A 77 7.65 -2.35 8.46
CA ASN A 77 6.98 -2.50 9.76
C ASN A 77 5.83 -3.53 9.72
N LEU A 78 5.09 -3.62 8.60
CA LEU A 78 4.02 -4.60 8.42
C LEU A 78 4.55 -6.01 8.07
N LEU A 79 5.73 -6.08 7.47
CA LEU A 79 6.38 -7.30 6.97
C LEU A 79 7.53 -7.78 7.87
N ARG A 80 7.60 -7.30 9.10
CA ARG A 80 8.67 -7.62 10.06
C ARG A 80 8.72 -9.08 10.52
N PHE A 81 7.74 -9.89 10.15
CA PHE A 81 7.69 -11.33 10.43
C PHE A 81 7.96 -12.08 9.13
N ASP A 82 8.65 -13.23 9.22
CA ASP A 82 8.97 -14.10 8.10
C ASP A 82 8.75 -15.56 8.50
N ASP A 83 7.55 -15.86 8.97
CA ASP A 83 7.16 -17.16 9.52
C ASP A 83 5.86 -17.69 8.91
N ASP A 84 5.48 -18.91 9.31
CA ASP A 84 4.34 -19.65 8.76
C ASP A 84 2.96 -19.24 9.33
N ARG A 85 2.89 -18.18 10.15
CA ARG A 85 1.59 -17.67 10.63
C ARG A 85 0.86 -16.99 9.46
N GLU A 86 -0.45 -17.16 9.42
CA GLU A 86 -1.30 -16.49 8.43
C GLU A 86 -1.20 -14.96 8.60
N ALA A 87 -0.78 -14.27 7.54
CA ALA A 87 -0.71 -12.82 7.47
C ALA A 87 -1.95 -12.23 6.79
N LEU A 88 -2.42 -12.90 5.73
CA LEU A 88 -3.53 -12.45 4.92
C LEU A 88 -4.48 -13.61 4.66
N VAL A 89 -5.74 -13.45 5.04
CA VAL A 89 -6.81 -14.42 4.77
C VAL A 89 -7.83 -13.77 3.85
N SER A 90 -8.13 -14.41 2.73
CA SER A 90 -9.06 -13.91 1.72
C SER A 90 -10.24 -14.84 1.53
N TRP A 91 -11.38 -14.26 1.16
CA TRP A 91 -12.60 -15.00 0.82
C TRP A 91 -13.21 -14.42 -0.44
N ASP A 92 -13.79 -15.26 -1.27
CA ASP A 92 -14.64 -14.82 -2.40
C ASP A 92 -16.11 -15.22 -2.21
N GLU A 93 -16.98 -14.75 -3.10
CA GLU A 93 -18.43 -14.99 -3.02
C GLU A 93 -18.81 -16.48 -3.14
N SER A 94 -17.91 -17.34 -3.62
CA SER A 94 -18.15 -18.79 -3.64
C SER A 94 -17.87 -19.46 -2.28
N GLY A 95 -17.42 -18.69 -1.29
CA GLY A 95 -16.96 -19.20 0.00
C GLY A 95 -15.56 -19.80 -0.05
N ARG A 96 -14.83 -19.65 -1.16
CA ARG A 96 -13.45 -20.13 -1.27
C ARG A 96 -12.55 -19.27 -0.39
N ARG A 97 -11.86 -19.93 0.52
CA ARG A 97 -10.85 -19.32 1.39
C ARG A 97 -9.47 -19.45 0.76
N GLY A 98 -8.71 -18.37 0.77
CA GLY A 98 -7.27 -18.35 0.55
C GLY A 98 -6.55 -17.82 1.78
N ALA A 99 -5.28 -18.18 1.94
CA ALA A 99 -4.42 -17.58 2.95
C ALA A 99 -2.98 -17.48 2.42
N LEU A 100 -2.28 -16.43 2.85
CA LEU A 100 -0.84 -16.29 2.71
C LEU A 100 -0.24 -16.22 4.11
N THR A 101 0.82 -17.00 4.34
CA THR A 101 1.66 -16.81 5.52
C THR A 101 2.47 -15.52 5.42
N TYR A 102 3.06 -15.07 6.53
CA TYR A 102 4.00 -13.94 6.49
C TYR A 102 5.16 -14.21 5.53
N ALA A 103 5.74 -15.43 5.56
CA ALA A 103 6.82 -15.80 4.65
C ALA A 103 6.39 -15.80 3.17
N GLU A 104 5.17 -16.24 2.86
CA GLU A 104 4.62 -16.18 1.49
C GLU A 104 4.35 -14.75 1.04
N LEU A 105 3.78 -13.93 1.92
CA LEU A 105 3.52 -12.52 1.65
C LEU A 105 4.82 -11.75 1.40
N ASN A 106 5.87 -11.98 2.20
CA ASN A 106 7.20 -11.40 1.99
C ASN A 106 7.76 -11.73 0.61
N ARG A 107 7.73 -13.01 0.22
CA ARG A 107 8.23 -13.46 -1.09
C ARG A 107 7.45 -12.81 -2.24
N ALA A 108 6.12 -12.76 -2.12
CA ALA A 108 5.26 -12.13 -3.13
C ALA A 108 5.55 -10.62 -3.25
N VAL A 109 5.66 -9.91 -2.12
CA VAL A 109 5.98 -8.49 -2.10
C VAL A 109 7.37 -8.22 -2.67
N ALA A 110 8.37 -9.03 -2.31
CA ALA A 110 9.73 -8.90 -2.81
C ALA A 110 9.80 -9.10 -4.34
N ALA A 111 9.07 -10.08 -4.88
CA ALA A 111 9.01 -10.33 -6.33
C ALA A 111 8.42 -9.14 -7.09
N VAL A 112 7.28 -8.60 -6.62
CA VAL A 112 6.65 -7.43 -7.24
C VAL A 112 7.52 -6.17 -7.10
N ALA A 113 8.12 -5.95 -5.93
CA ALA A 113 9.02 -4.81 -5.70
C ALA A 113 10.26 -4.89 -6.60
N SER A 114 10.82 -6.09 -6.81
CA SER A 114 11.93 -6.31 -7.73
C SER A 114 11.53 -5.98 -9.18
N ALA A 115 10.37 -6.47 -9.62
CA ALA A 115 9.85 -6.18 -10.96
C ALA A 115 9.58 -4.68 -11.19
N LEU A 116 8.96 -4.00 -10.21
CA LEU A 116 8.76 -2.54 -10.26
C LEU A 116 10.10 -1.79 -10.33
N ARG A 117 11.09 -2.18 -9.53
CA ARG A 117 12.44 -1.59 -9.57
C ARG A 117 13.12 -1.82 -10.93
N ALA A 118 12.96 -3.00 -11.52
CA ALA A 118 13.48 -3.31 -12.86
C ALA A 118 12.83 -2.45 -13.96
N GLN A 119 11.56 -2.07 -13.80
CA GLN A 119 10.89 -1.06 -14.63
C GLN A 119 11.31 0.39 -14.31
N GLY A 120 12.26 0.58 -13.39
CA GLY A 120 12.78 1.90 -13.04
C GLY A 120 11.87 2.70 -12.13
N ILE A 121 10.96 2.07 -11.38
CA ILE A 121 10.17 2.75 -10.34
C ILE A 121 11.06 3.14 -9.17
N ARG A 122 10.93 4.39 -8.74
CA ARG A 122 11.72 5.00 -7.66
C ARG A 122 10.81 5.65 -6.63
N SER A 123 11.41 6.07 -5.51
CA SER A 123 10.66 6.81 -4.48
C SER A 123 10.03 8.08 -5.07
N GLY A 124 8.75 8.32 -4.76
CA GLY A 124 7.95 9.41 -5.30
C GLY A 124 7.22 9.12 -6.62
N ASP A 125 7.55 8.03 -7.33
CA ASP A 125 6.76 7.60 -8.49
C ASP A 125 5.37 7.10 -8.05
N ARG A 126 4.37 7.24 -8.93
CA ARG A 126 3.00 6.80 -8.64
C ARG A 126 2.73 5.46 -9.31
N VAL A 127 2.24 4.52 -8.52
CA VAL A 127 1.74 3.21 -8.98
C VAL A 127 0.28 3.13 -8.60
N ALA A 128 -0.56 2.77 -9.56
CA ALA A 128 -2.01 2.73 -9.41
C ALA A 128 -2.56 1.30 -9.44
N GLY A 129 -3.66 1.06 -8.72
CA GLY A 129 -4.45 -0.16 -8.79
C GLY A 129 -5.89 0.11 -9.21
N PHE A 130 -6.38 -0.61 -10.22
CA PHE A 130 -7.80 -0.78 -10.55
C PHE A 130 -8.20 -2.21 -10.22
N LEU A 131 -8.33 -2.50 -8.92
CA LEU A 131 -8.32 -3.85 -8.38
C LEU A 131 -9.49 -4.10 -7.43
N PRO A 132 -10.14 -5.28 -7.50
CA PRO A 132 -11.04 -5.72 -6.45
C PRO A 132 -10.27 -5.97 -5.14
N ASN A 133 -10.99 -6.27 -4.05
CA ASN A 133 -10.36 -6.64 -2.78
C ASN A 133 -9.80 -8.07 -2.83
N ILE A 134 -8.60 -8.21 -3.37
CA ILE A 134 -7.89 -9.49 -3.57
C ILE A 134 -6.47 -9.43 -3.00
N PRO A 135 -5.84 -10.59 -2.68
CA PRO A 135 -4.49 -10.63 -2.11
C PRO A 135 -3.45 -9.82 -2.91
N GLU A 136 -3.50 -9.89 -4.24
CA GLU A 136 -2.59 -9.21 -5.15
C GLU A 136 -2.64 -7.68 -5.00
N ALA A 137 -3.78 -7.11 -4.59
CA ALA A 137 -3.89 -5.67 -4.31
C ALA A 137 -3.03 -5.26 -3.09
N ILE A 138 -3.04 -6.08 -2.03
CA ILE A 138 -2.19 -5.87 -0.85
C ILE A 138 -0.71 -6.06 -1.21
N VAL A 139 -0.39 -7.10 -1.99
CA VAL A 139 0.98 -7.34 -2.46
C VAL A 139 1.50 -6.15 -3.28
N ALA A 140 0.72 -5.67 -4.26
CA ALA A 140 1.11 -4.54 -5.09
C ALA A 140 1.28 -3.23 -4.29
N MET A 141 0.38 -2.95 -3.34
CA MET A 141 0.48 -1.81 -2.44
C MET A 141 1.75 -1.89 -1.57
N LEU A 142 2.00 -3.02 -0.91
CA LEU A 142 3.17 -3.19 -0.04
C LEU A 142 4.48 -3.13 -0.84
N ALA A 143 4.51 -3.72 -2.04
CA ALA A 143 5.65 -3.62 -2.94
C ALA A 143 5.93 -2.19 -3.40
N THR A 144 4.88 -1.42 -3.68
CA THR A 144 5.01 0.01 -4.02
C THR A 144 5.56 0.80 -2.83
N ALA A 145 4.98 0.60 -1.64
CA ALA A 145 5.40 1.29 -0.42
C ALA A 145 6.83 0.91 0.02
N SER A 146 7.28 -0.32 -0.21
CA SER A 146 8.65 -0.76 0.12
C SER A 146 9.71 -0.04 -0.71
N LEU A 147 9.37 0.42 -1.92
CA LEU A 147 10.23 1.24 -2.77
C LEU A 147 10.20 2.74 -2.43
N GLY A 148 9.36 3.16 -1.49
CA GLY A 148 9.06 4.57 -1.23
C GLY A 148 8.28 5.23 -2.37
N ALA A 149 7.72 4.44 -3.29
CA ALA A 149 6.78 4.90 -4.31
C ALA A 149 5.40 5.10 -3.68
N ILE A 150 4.53 5.83 -4.37
CA ILE A 150 3.21 6.25 -3.89
C ILE A 150 2.16 5.35 -4.52
N TRP A 151 1.47 4.59 -3.67
CA TRP A 151 0.33 3.78 -4.08
C TRP A 151 -0.96 4.61 -4.14
N SER A 152 -1.76 4.41 -5.18
CA SER A 152 -3.14 4.90 -5.27
C SER A 152 -4.03 3.81 -5.86
N SER A 153 -5.33 3.81 -5.55
CA SER A 153 -6.23 2.80 -6.08
C SER A 153 -7.65 3.31 -6.29
N CYS A 154 -8.33 2.72 -7.27
CA CYS A 154 -9.77 2.83 -7.49
C CYS A 154 -10.37 1.42 -7.51
N SER A 155 -11.56 1.25 -6.90
CA SER A 155 -12.33 0.01 -7.05
C SER A 155 -12.69 -0.20 -8.53
N PRO A 156 -12.72 -1.45 -9.03
CA PRO A 156 -13.17 -1.76 -10.37
C PRO A 156 -14.67 -1.48 -10.57
N ASP A 157 -15.41 -1.10 -9.52
CA ASP A 157 -16.79 -0.58 -9.65
C ASP A 157 -16.85 0.84 -10.21
N PHE A 158 -15.72 1.56 -10.24
CA PHE A 158 -15.67 2.91 -10.78
C PHE A 158 -15.84 2.88 -12.31
N GLY A 159 -16.62 3.83 -12.81
CA GLY A 159 -16.64 4.15 -14.25
C GLY A 159 -15.36 4.86 -14.67
N VAL A 160 -15.02 4.78 -15.95
CA VAL A 160 -13.78 5.33 -16.55
C VAL A 160 -13.56 6.79 -16.14
N LYS A 161 -14.57 7.65 -16.27
CA LYS A 161 -14.47 9.07 -15.87
C LYS A 161 -14.03 9.24 -14.41
N GLY A 162 -14.60 8.47 -13.48
CA GLY A 162 -14.26 8.58 -12.06
C GLY A 162 -12.81 8.17 -11.76
N VAL A 163 -12.26 7.24 -12.56
CA VAL A 163 -10.84 6.87 -12.50
C VAL A 163 -9.96 7.98 -13.08
N LEU A 164 -10.33 8.54 -14.24
CA LEU A 164 -9.57 9.63 -14.88
C LEU A 164 -9.50 10.88 -14.00
N ASP A 165 -10.60 11.24 -13.34
CA ASP A 165 -10.64 12.37 -12.41
C ASP A 165 -9.63 12.21 -11.25
N ARG A 166 -9.22 10.97 -10.91
CA ARG A 166 -8.26 10.68 -9.83
C ARG A 166 -6.86 10.45 -10.38
N PHE A 167 -6.71 9.48 -11.28
CA PHE A 167 -5.41 9.07 -11.81
C PHE A 167 -4.81 10.11 -12.76
N GLY A 168 -5.64 10.90 -13.46
CA GLY A 168 -5.17 12.01 -14.29
C GLY A 168 -4.45 13.09 -13.49
N GLN A 169 -4.79 13.30 -12.22
CA GLN A 169 -4.13 14.28 -11.34
C GLN A 169 -2.75 13.82 -10.87
N ILE A 170 -2.56 12.51 -10.70
CA ILE A 170 -1.36 11.95 -10.08
C ILE A 170 -0.41 11.29 -11.08
N THR A 171 -0.80 11.16 -12.35
CA THR A 171 0.03 10.65 -13.45
C THR A 171 0.80 9.36 -13.10
N PRO A 172 0.10 8.23 -12.83
CA PRO A 172 0.76 6.98 -12.49
C PRO A 172 1.56 6.42 -13.67
N ARG A 173 2.69 5.77 -13.36
CA ARG A 173 3.56 5.10 -14.34
C ARG A 173 3.20 3.63 -14.54
N VAL A 174 2.68 2.97 -13.51
CA VAL A 174 2.26 1.56 -13.57
C VAL A 174 0.82 1.44 -13.11
N LEU A 175 0.02 0.63 -13.80
CA LEU A 175 -1.34 0.28 -13.42
C LEU A 175 -1.45 -1.24 -13.20
N PHE A 176 -1.79 -1.65 -11.99
CA PHE A 176 -2.25 -3.02 -11.72
C PHE A 176 -3.77 -3.09 -11.95
N ALA A 177 -4.24 -4.10 -12.68
CA ALA A 177 -5.65 -4.30 -12.92
C ALA A 177 -6.01 -5.79 -12.87
N ALA A 178 -7.20 -6.13 -12.41
CA ALA A 178 -7.74 -7.47 -12.56
C ALA A 178 -8.50 -7.56 -13.90
N ASP A 179 -8.55 -8.74 -14.49
CA ASP A 179 -9.33 -8.96 -15.72
C ASP A 179 -10.85 -8.84 -15.50
N GLY A 180 -11.29 -8.99 -14.26
CA GLY A 180 -12.68 -8.86 -13.84
C GLY A 180 -12.84 -9.22 -12.37
N TYR A 181 -14.09 -9.28 -11.92
CA TYR A 181 -14.46 -9.67 -10.55
C TYR A 181 -15.87 -10.26 -10.51
N ARG A 182 -16.21 -10.89 -9.37
CA ARG A 182 -17.57 -11.36 -9.08
C ARG A 182 -18.21 -10.45 -8.04
N TYR A 183 -19.45 -10.04 -8.29
CA TYR A 183 -20.25 -9.29 -7.34
C TYR A 183 -21.72 -9.64 -7.48
N GLY A 184 -22.38 -10.00 -6.37
CA GLY A 184 -23.78 -10.40 -6.35
C GLY A 184 -24.04 -11.61 -7.24
N GLY A 185 -23.10 -12.55 -7.33
CA GLY A 185 -23.20 -13.75 -8.17
C GLY A 185 -23.04 -13.48 -9.67
N LYS A 186 -22.67 -12.26 -10.07
CA LYS A 186 -22.43 -11.90 -11.48
C LYS A 186 -20.95 -11.72 -11.74
N GLU A 187 -20.51 -12.15 -12.91
CA GLU A 187 -19.17 -11.88 -13.42
C GLU A 187 -19.15 -10.53 -14.13
N ILE A 188 -18.18 -9.69 -13.79
CA ILE A 188 -18.04 -8.33 -14.30
C ILE A 188 -16.64 -8.19 -14.93
N ASP A 189 -16.60 -8.02 -16.25
CA ASP A 189 -15.36 -7.76 -16.98
C ASP A 189 -14.81 -6.36 -16.66
N SER A 190 -13.50 -6.25 -16.55
CA SER A 190 -12.80 -4.98 -16.32
C SER A 190 -11.85 -4.60 -17.46
N LEU A 191 -11.52 -5.51 -18.38
CA LEU A 191 -10.49 -5.29 -19.39
C LEU A 191 -10.86 -4.19 -20.39
N GLU A 192 -12.12 -4.11 -20.81
CA GLU A 192 -12.56 -3.03 -21.71
C GLU A 192 -12.39 -1.66 -21.06
N ARG A 193 -12.79 -1.52 -19.80
CA ARG A 193 -12.63 -0.28 -19.03
C ARG A 193 -11.15 0.03 -18.77
N VAL A 194 -10.34 -0.99 -18.46
CA VAL A 194 -8.89 -0.82 -18.29
C VAL A 194 -8.26 -0.29 -19.57
N ARG A 195 -8.64 -0.81 -20.74
CA ARG A 195 -8.18 -0.30 -22.04
C ARG A 195 -8.52 1.18 -22.20
N GLU A 196 -9.78 1.56 -21.97
CA GLU A 196 -10.23 2.96 -22.10
C GLU A 196 -9.52 3.92 -21.13
N ILE A 197 -9.22 3.46 -19.91
CA ILE A 197 -8.45 4.22 -18.92
C ILE A 197 -7.01 4.43 -19.43
N VAL A 198 -6.36 3.36 -19.88
CA VAL A 198 -4.95 3.37 -20.32
C VAL A 198 -4.76 4.20 -21.60
N ASP A 199 -5.74 4.20 -22.50
CA ASP A 199 -5.74 5.01 -23.73
C ASP A 199 -5.80 6.52 -23.41
N GLN A 200 -6.42 6.90 -22.28
CA GLN A 200 -6.57 8.30 -21.84
C GLN A 200 -5.52 8.74 -20.81
N LEU A 201 -4.68 7.82 -20.33
CA LEU A 201 -3.60 8.09 -19.38
C LEU A 201 -2.24 7.73 -19.99
N PRO A 202 -1.66 8.61 -20.82
CA PRO A 202 -0.39 8.34 -21.51
C PRO A 202 0.80 8.19 -20.56
N SER A 203 0.69 8.64 -19.30
CA SER A 203 1.72 8.45 -18.28
C SER A 203 1.94 6.97 -17.90
N ILE A 204 0.96 6.11 -18.14
CA ILE A 204 1.06 4.68 -17.83
C ILE A 204 2.01 4.03 -18.85
N GLU A 205 3.13 3.53 -18.35
CA GLU A 205 4.20 2.87 -19.12
C GLU A 205 4.06 1.34 -19.07
N SER A 206 3.39 0.78 -18.05
CA SER A 206 3.16 -0.66 -17.89
C SER A 206 1.81 -0.95 -17.25
N VAL A 207 1.12 -1.97 -17.74
CA VAL A 207 -0.15 -2.46 -17.18
C VAL A 207 0.03 -3.91 -16.75
N VAL A 208 -0.14 -4.21 -15.47
CA VAL A 208 -0.02 -5.58 -14.93
C VAL A 208 -1.42 -6.15 -14.75
N VAL A 209 -1.76 -7.17 -15.54
CA VAL A 209 -3.08 -7.81 -15.53
C VAL A 209 -3.06 -9.06 -14.65
N ILE A 210 -3.89 -9.05 -13.60
CA ILE A 210 -4.08 -10.17 -12.68
C ILE A 210 -5.23 -11.05 -13.19
N PRO A 211 -4.98 -12.35 -13.45
CA PRO A 211 -6.01 -13.29 -13.88
C PRO A 211 -6.87 -13.72 -12.68
N TRP A 212 -7.91 -12.94 -12.38
CA TRP A 212 -8.79 -13.17 -11.23
C TRP A 212 -10.10 -13.85 -11.62
N LEU A 213 -10.74 -13.37 -12.68
CA LEU A 213 -12.02 -13.91 -13.16
C LEU A 213 -11.79 -15.11 -14.08
N ARG A 214 -10.82 -15.01 -14.99
CA ARG A 214 -10.45 -16.06 -15.96
C ARG A 214 -9.03 -16.54 -15.70
N PRO A 215 -8.75 -17.85 -15.83
CA PRO A 215 -7.38 -18.38 -15.71
C PRO A 215 -6.40 -17.84 -16.75
N ALA A 216 -6.89 -17.57 -17.97
CA ALA A 216 -6.10 -17.05 -19.09
C ALA A 216 -6.87 -15.92 -19.80
N PRO A 217 -6.88 -14.70 -19.23
CA PRO A 217 -7.54 -13.57 -19.84
C PRO A 217 -6.80 -13.09 -21.09
N VAL A 218 -7.53 -12.63 -22.10
CA VAL A 218 -6.96 -12.06 -23.32
C VAL A 218 -6.96 -10.54 -23.19
N PHE A 219 -5.78 -9.94 -23.06
CA PHE A 219 -5.60 -8.50 -22.83
C PHE A 219 -4.62 -7.85 -23.83
N GLY A 220 -4.33 -8.50 -24.96
CA GLY A 220 -3.38 -8.00 -25.96
C GLY A 220 -3.78 -6.68 -26.63
N ALA A 221 -5.04 -6.26 -26.49
CA ALA A 221 -5.51 -4.95 -26.95
C ALA A 221 -5.16 -3.79 -26.00
N ILE A 222 -4.67 -4.09 -24.78
CA ILE A 222 -4.28 -3.09 -23.79
C ILE A 222 -2.81 -2.74 -23.98
N ARG A 223 -2.52 -1.46 -24.19
CA ARG A 223 -1.16 -0.94 -24.37
C ARG A 223 -0.27 -1.31 -23.18
N ALA A 224 0.92 -1.82 -23.47
CA ALA A 224 1.94 -2.19 -22.48
C ALA A 224 1.45 -3.17 -21.39
N ALA A 225 0.48 -4.03 -21.73
CA ALA A 225 -0.04 -5.02 -20.81
C ALA A 225 0.85 -6.27 -20.71
N VAL A 226 1.06 -6.73 -19.48
CA VAL A 226 1.78 -7.95 -19.13
C VAL A 226 0.97 -8.72 -18.08
N GLY A 227 0.98 -10.05 -18.15
CA GLY A 227 0.33 -10.88 -17.14
C GLY A 227 1.09 -10.84 -15.81
N TRP A 228 0.38 -10.89 -14.68
CA TRP A 228 0.94 -10.91 -13.33
C TRP A 228 2.07 -11.94 -13.13
N GLY A 229 1.88 -13.15 -13.66
CA GLY A 229 2.88 -14.21 -13.57
C GLY A 229 4.16 -13.90 -14.35
N ASP A 230 4.06 -13.24 -15.51
CA ASP A 230 5.24 -12.86 -16.30
C ASP A 230 5.95 -11.65 -15.70
N PHE A 231 5.18 -10.70 -15.19
CA PHE A 231 5.68 -9.53 -14.47
C PHE A 231 6.56 -9.96 -13.30
N THR A 232 6.10 -10.91 -12.48
CA THR A 232 6.83 -11.39 -11.29
C THR A 232 7.93 -12.41 -11.60
N ARG A 233 7.89 -13.11 -12.75
CA ARG A 233 8.93 -14.08 -13.16
C ARG A 233 10.13 -13.48 -13.89
N SER A 234 10.01 -12.27 -14.42
CA SER A 234 11.01 -11.64 -15.30
C SER A 234 12.41 -11.40 -14.70
N GLN A 235 12.71 -11.88 -13.48
CA GLN A 235 14.00 -11.71 -12.79
C GLN A 235 14.36 -12.90 -11.87
N ALA A 236 14.03 -14.14 -12.25
CA ALA A 236 14.67 -15.34 -11.69
C ALA A 236 15.94 -15.70 -12.49
N THR A 237 16.89 -14.77 -12.58
CA THR A 237 18.24 -14.96 -13.12
C THR A 237 19.21 -14.02 -12.42
#